data_AF-A0A3B8WL45-F1
#
_entry.id   AF-A0A3B8WL45-F1
#
_cell.length_a   1.000
_cell.length_b   1.000
_cell.length_c   1.000
_cell.angle_alpha   90.00
_cell.angle_beta   90.00
_cell.angle_gamma   90.00
#
_symmetry.space_group_name_H-M   'P 1'
#
loop_
_entity.id
_entity.type
_entity.pdbx_description
1 polymer ?
#
loop_
_entity_poly.entity_id
_entity_poly.type
_entity_poly.pdbx_seq_one_letter_code
_entity_poly.pdbx_strand_id
1 'polypeptide(L)'
;MIPELERRMPTTSDPLGETLCSLRMDGTVYATAELISPWGMEMPPLGGKMMFHIVTQGSCWLRFKDQDSLLLKTGDLALVPKGEGHCISHSNNQPCEPFFDIPVTRLTDRFEFMRYGGAGT
;
A
#
# COMPACT_ATOMS: atom_id res chain seq x y z
N MET A 1 32.81 0.33 -0.13
CA MET A 1 32.44 1.70 0.27
C MET A 1 31.24 2.09 -0.57
N ILE A 2 30.04 1.86 -0.03
CA ILE A 2 28.76 2.12 -0.70
C ILE A 2 28.32 3.51 -0.21
N PRO A 3 27.99 4.47 -1.10
CA PRO A 3 27.56 5.79 -0.63
C PRO A 3 26.26 5.65 0.16
N GLU A 4 26.20 6.32 1.30
CA GLU A 4 24.98 6.51 2.09
C GLU A 4 23.88 7.06 1.17
N LEU A 5 22.87 6.21 0.93
CA LEU A 5 21.61 6.63 0.33
C LEU A 5 20.96 7.56 1.34
N GLU A 6 21.24 8.86 1.20
CA GLU A 6 20.64 9.93 1.97
C GLU A 6 19.14 9.70 2.04
N ARG A 7 18.71 9.26 3.23
CA ARG A 7 17.33 9.24 3.69
C ARG A 7 16.78 10.65 3.52
N ARG A 8 16.21 10.94 2.37
CA ARG A 8 15.25 12.03 2.27
C ARG A 8 14.01 11.56 2.99
N MET A 9 13.88 12.00 4.24
CA MET A 9 12.56 12.21 4.82
C MET A 9 11.69 12.88 3.74
N PRO A 10 10.39 12.55 3.60
CA PRO A 10 9.52 13.43 2.86
C PRO A 10 9.61 14.82 3.49
N THR A 11 10.36 15.71 2.84
CA THR A 11 10.42 17.13 3.17
C THR A 11 9.06 17.69 2.85
N THR A 12 8.23 17.93 3.86
CA THR A 12 7.11 18.90 3.87
C THR A 12 6.46 19.14 2.49
N SER A 13 6.09 18.07 1.78
CA SER A 13 5.58 18.14 0.40
C SER A 13 4.95 16.82 -0.04
N ASP A 14 4.46 16.00 0.88
CA ASP A 14 3.38 15.06 0.57
C ASP A 14 2.09 15.58 1.22
N PRO A 15 1.49 16.65 0.67
CA PRO A 15 0.27 17.22 1.21
C PRO A 15 -0.87 16.20 1.21
N LEU A 16 -0.82 15.17 0.35
CA LEU A 16 -1.79 14.07 0.37
C LEU A 16 -1.56 13.18 1.58
N GLY A 17 -0.33 12.73 1.83
CA GLY A 17 0.02 11.97 3.03
C GLY A 17 -0.26 12.72 4.34
N GLU A 18 0.02 14.02 4.38
CA GLU A 18 -0.31 14.88 5.52
C GLU A 18 -1.83 15.08 5.68
N THR A 19 -2.58 15.30 4.58
CA THR A 19 -4.05 15.44 4.60
C THR A 19 -4.72 14.13 5.03
N LEU A 20 -4.21 12.98 4.56
CA LEU A 20 -4.70 11.66 4.95
C LEU A 20 -4.36 11.31 6.40
N CYS A 21 -3.21 11.76 6.91
CA CYS A 21 -2.86 11.64 8.33
C CYS A 21 -3.72 12.57 9.22
N SER A 22 -4.12 13.73 8.69
CA SER A 22 -5.01 14.71 9.34
C SER A 22 -6.48 14.31 9.29
N LEU A 23 -6.88 13.42 8.37
CA LEU A 23 -8.17 12.74 8.40
C LEU A 23 -8.22 11.87 9.65
N ARG A 24 -8.77 12.47 10.72
CA ARG A 24 -9.06 11.85 12.01
C ARG A 24 -10.18 10.82 11.86
N MET A 25 -9.93 9.80 11.06
CA MET A 25 -10.61 8.53 11.14
C MET A 25 -9.89 7.72 12.21
N ASP A 26 -10.62 6.87 12.92
CA ASP A 26 -10.10 5.91 13.89
C ASP A 26 -9.28 4.78 13.21
N GLY A 27 -8.48 5.16 12.20
CA GLY A 27 -7.69 4.29 11.34
C GLY A 27 -6.39 3.92 12.02
N THR A 28 -6.15 2.62 12.14
CA THR A 28 -5.08 2.06 12.98
C THR A 28 -3.68 2.16 12.37
N VAL A 29 -3.54 2.27 11.03
CA VAL A 29 -2.25 2.23 10.33
C VAL A 29 -2.30 3.06 9.04
N TYR A 30 -1.30 3.91 8.82
CA TYR A 30 -1.02 4.55 7.53
C TYR A 30 0.28 3.98 6.96
N ALA A 31 0.26 3.49 5.72
CA ALA A 31 1.44 2.98 5.03
C ALA A 31 1.60 3.60 3.64
N THR A 32 2.78 4.18 3.38
CA THR A 32 3.22 4.51 2.01
C THR A 32 4.09 3.37 1.50
N ALA A 33 3.84 2.89 0.28
CA ALA A 33 4.56 1.76 -0.29
C ALA A 33 5.21 2.09 -1.64
N GLU A 34 6.49 1.73 -1.78
CA GLU A 34 7.20 1.63 -3.06
C GLU A 34 7.27 0.16 -3.48
N LEU A 35 6.53 -0.21 -4.52
CA LEU A 35 6.36 -1.60 -4.94
C LEU A 35 6.97 -1.84 -6.31
N ILE A 36 7.97 -2.72 -6.38
CA ILE A 36 8.76 -2.98 -7.60
C ILE A 36 8.33 -4.32 -8.17
N SER A 37 7.97 -4.37 -9.46
CA SER A 37 7.52 -5.63 -10.08
C SER A 37 8.64 -6.69 -10.09
N PRO A 38 8.32 -7.98 -9.87
CA PRO A 38 7.01 -8.51 -9.51
C PRO A 38 6.70 -8.31 -8.02
N TRP A 39 5.44 -7.97 -7.71
CA TRP A 39 4.92 -7.88 -6.34
C TRP A 39 3.43 -8.21 -6.30
N GLY A 40 2.99 -8.79 -5.19
CA GLY A 40 1.59 -8.96 -4.82
C GLY A 40 1.46 -9.02 -3.30
N MET A 41 0.39 -8.46 -2.77
CA MET A 41 0.13 -8.33 -1.35
C MET A 41 -1.33 -8.68 -1.03
N GLU A 42 -1.50 -9.48 0.01
CA GLU A 42 -2.80 -9.87 0.55
C GLU A 42 -3.08 -9.04 1.80
N MET A 43 -4.09 -8.19 1.71
CA MET A 43 -4.60 -7.43 2.84
C MET A 43 -5.49 -8.33 3.70
N PRO A 44 -5.21 -8.43 5.01
CA PRO A 44 -5.97 -9.31 5.90
C PRO A 44 -7.38 -8.77 6.12
N PRO A 45 -8.33 -9.64 6.51
CA PRO A 45 -9.61 -9.19 7.01
C PRO A 45 -9.42 -8.36 8.29
N LEU A 46 -9.88 -7.12 8.26
CA LEU A 46 -9.91 -6.17 9.36
C LEU A 46 -11.35 -5.73 9.58
N GLY A 47 -12.17 -6.63 10.13
CA GLY A 47 -13.61 -6.48 10.24
C GLY A 47 -14.06 -5.11 10.79
N GLY A 48 -14.98 -4.47 10.08
CA GLY A 48 -15.53 -3.17 10.43
C GLY A 48 -14.62 -1.98 10.09
N LYS A 49 -13.41 -2.21 9.56
CA LYS A 49 -12.50 -1.14 9.10
C LYS A 49 -12.68 -0.87 7.62
N MET A 50 -12.39 0.36 7.22
CA MET A 50 -12.31 0.77 5.82
C MET A 50 -10.86 0.92 5.43
N MET A 51 -10.47 0.36 4.28
CA MET A 51 -9.14 0.53 3.72
C MET A 51 -9.18 1.46 2.51
N PHE A 52 -8.16 2.31 2.40
CA PHE A 52 -7.98 3.24 1.31
C PHE A 52 -6.73 2.84 0.53
N HIS A 53 -6.85 2.73 -0.79
CA HIS A 53 -5.72 2.51 -1.67
C HIS A 53 -5.64 3.67 -2.65
N ILE A 54 -4.55 4.41 -2.60
CA ILE A 54 -4.32 5.56 -3.48
C ILE A 54 -3.10 5.24 -4.33
N VAL A 55 -3.27 5.29 -5.65
CA VAL A 55 -2.16 5.08 -6.57
C VAL A 55 -1.51 6.42 -6.86
N THR A 56 -0.41 6.70 -6.19
CA THR A 56 0.36 7.95 -6.38
C THR A 56 1.26 7.88 -7.62
N GLN A 57 1.69 6.68 -8.02
CA GLN A 57 2.46 6.44 -9.24
C GLN A 57 2.25 5.00 -9.75
N GLY A 58 2.27 4.82 -11.07
CA GLY A 58 2.13 3.51 -11.71
C GLY A 58 0.68 3.02 -11.74
N SER A 59 0.52 1.70 -11.59
CA SER A 59 -0.78 1.02 -11.58
C SER A 59 -0.73 -0.27 -10.79
N CYS A 60 -1.87 -0.72 -10.28
CA CYS A 60 -2.01 -2.02 -9.64
C CYS A 60 -3.38 -2.65 -9.92
N TRP A 61 -3.45 -3.97 -9.78
CA TRP A 61 -4.70 -4.72 -9.78
C TRP A 61 -5.20 -4.87 -8.36
N LEU A 62 -6.45 -4.47 -8.14
CA LEU A 62 -7.22 -4.74 -6.93
C LEU A 62 -8.14 -5.93 -7.20
N ARG A 63 -8.06 -6.97 -6.35
CA ARG A 63 -8.78 -8.23 -6.53
C ARG A 63 -9.50 -8.64 -5.27
N PHE A 64 -10.73 -9.11 -5.45
CA PHE A 64 -11.56 -9.68 -4.39
C PHE A 64 -11.86 -11.14 -4.73
N LYS A 65 -12.26 -11.94 -3.74
CA LYS A 65 -12.54 -13.36 -3.94
C LYS A 65 -13.67 -13.62 -4.95
N ASP A 66 -14.71 -12.80 -4.91
CA ASP A 66 -15.98 -13.04 -5.63
C ASP A 66 -16.40 -11.83 -6.48
N GLN A 67 -15.45 -11.04 -6.98
CA GLN A 67 -15.73 -9.88 -7.85
C GLN A 67 -14.69 -9.76 -8.96
N ASP A 68 -15.05 -9.03 -10.02
CA ASP A 68 -14.11 -8.69 -11.08
C ASP A 68 -12.93 -7.86 -10.56
N SER A 69 -11.75 -8.16 -11.08
CA SER A 69 -10.54 -7.41 -10.77
C SER A 69 -10.61 -6.00 -11.35
N LEU A 70 -10.16 -5.02 -10.57
CA LEU A 70 -10.10 -3.62 -10.96
C LEU A 70 -8.65 -3.20 -11.21
N LEU A 71 -8.37 -2.62 -12.37
CA LEU A 71 -7.09 -1.97 -12.62
C LEU A 71 -7.15 -0.52 -12.13
N LEU A 72 -6.39 -0.22 -11.09
CA LEU A 72 -6.21 1.12 -10.57
C LEU A 72 -4.97 1.76 -11.22
N LYS A 73 -5.10 3.01 -11.66
CA LYS A 73 -4.05 3.81 -12.27
C LYS A 73 -3.71 5.01 -11.40
N THR A 74 -2.60 5.67 -11.72
CA THR A 74 -2.18 6.90 -11.04
C THR A 74 -3.33 7.91 -10.94
N GLY A 75 -3.59 8.39 -9.73
CA GLY A 75 -4.70 9.29 -9.41
C GLY A 75 -5.98 8.61 -8.91
N ASP A 76 -6.10 7.29 -9.10
CA ASP A 76 -7.26 6.55 -8.60
C ASP A 76 -7.19 6.35 -7.08
N LEU A 77 -8.36 6.46 -6.45
CA LEU A 77 -8.61 6.12 -5.05
C LEU A 77 -9.64 4.99 -5.00
N ALA A 78 -9.27 3.88 -4.38
CA ALA A 78 -10.20 2.81 -4.04
C ALA A 78 -10.57 2.86 -2.56
N LEU A 79 -11.88 2.78 -2.30
CA LEU A 79 -12.45 2.63 -0.96
C LEU A 79 -12.92 1.20 -0.81
N VAL A 80 -12.29 0.45 0.10
CA VAL A 80 -12.66 -0.93 0.40
C VAL A 80 -13.35 -0.95 1.77
N PRO A 81 -14.70 -0.98 1.81
CA PRO A 81 -15.45 -0.98 3.06
C PRO A 81 -15.42 -2.36 3.74
N LYS A 82 -15.86 -2.41 5.00
CA LYS A 82 -16.06 -3.63 5.83
C LYS A 82 -14.80 -4.41 6.21
N GLY A 83 -13.71 -4.26 5.46
CA GLY A 83 -12.42 -4.88 5.77
C GLY A 83 -12.48 -6.40 5.63
N GLU A 84 -13.09 -6.91 4.58
CA GLU A 84 -13.24 -8.36 4.33
C GLU A 84 -11.95 -9.01 3.78
N GLY A 85 -10.91 -8.21 3.56
CA GLY A 85 -9.65 -8.62 2.93
C GLY A 85 -9.72 -8.54 1.41
N HIS A 86 -8.56 -8.38 0.78
CA HIS A 86 -8.42 -8.25 -0.67
C HIS A 86 -6.95 -8.33 -1.08
N CYS A 87 -6.70 -8.49 -2.38
CA CYS A 87 -5.35 -8.51 -2.93
C CYS A 87 -5.06 -7.25 -3.73
N ILE A 88 -3.85 -6.70 -3.58
CA ILE A 88 -3.27 -5.72 -4.50
C ILE A 88 -2.02 -6.30 -5.16
N SER A 89 -1.88 -6.18 -6.48
CA SER A 89 -0.74 -6.78 -7.18
C SER A 89 -0.37 -6.08 -8.49
N HIS A 90 0.86 -6.30 -8.96
CA HIS A 90 1.32 -5.69 -10.21
C HIS A 90 0.61 -6.26 -11.46
N SER A 91 0.13 -7.50 -11.41
CA SER A 91 -0.63 -8.16 -12.47
C SER A 91 -1.81 -8.95 -11.91
N ASN A 92 -2.80 -9.26 -12.76
CA ASN A 92 -4.06 -9.88 -12.33
C ASN A 92 -3.90 -11.31 -11.75
N ASN A 93 -2.83 -12.00 -12.13
CA ASN A 93 -2.58 -13.40 -11.73
C ASN A 93 -1.38 -13.55 -10.79
N GLN A 94 -0.82 -12.44 -10.32
CA GLN A 94 0.33 -12.46 -9.46
C GLN A 94 -0.02 -13.06 -8.08
N PRO A 95 0.77 -14.01 -7.56
CA PRO A 95 0.66 -14.47 -6.18
C PRO A 95 0.88 -13.31 -5.19
N CYS A 96 0.13 -13.34 -4.09
CA CYS A 96 0.21 -12.32 -3.05
C CYS A 96 0.84 -12.88 -1.78
N GLU A 97 1.69 -12.08 -1.13
CA GLU A 97 2.16 -12.36 0.22
C GLU A 97 1.32 -11.64 1.27
N PRO A 98 1.07 -12.25 2.45
CA PRO A 98 0.34 -11.59 3.52
C PRO A 98 0.98 -10.27 3.94
N PHE A 99 0.18 -9.21 4.08
CA PHE A 99 0.66 -7.86 4.40
C PHE A 99 1.57 -7.81 5.64
N PHE A 100 1.23 -8.56 6.69
CA PHE A 100 2.00 -8.57 7.94
C PHE A 100 3.33 -9.33 7.85
N ASP A 101 3.54 -10.11 6.79
CA ASP A 101 4.80 -10.83 6.54
C ASP A 101 5.79 -9.97 5.73
N ILE A 102 5.32 -8.86 5.14
CA ILE A 102 6.15 -7.94 4.37
C ILE A 102 6.85 -6.96 5.33
N PRO A 103 8.18 -6.81 5.27
CA PRO A 103 8.91 -5.94 6.18
C PRO A 103 8.57 -4.46 5.95
N VAL A 104 8.31 -3.74 7.05
CA VAL A 104 8.03 -2.30 7.07
C VAL A 104 9.07 -1.54 7.88
N THR A 105 9.34 -0.30 7.48
CA THR A 105 10.11 0.66 8.27
C THR A 105 9.14 1.61 8.95
N ARG A 106 9.05 1.56 10.28
CA ARG A 106 8.26 2.54 11.05
C ARG A 106 8.96 3.90 11.02
N LEU A 107 8.25 4.92 10.57
CA LEU A 107 8.72 6.31 10.59
C LEU A 107 8.14 7.07 11.78
N THR A 108 6.92 6.75 12.22
CA THR A 108 6.30 7.21 13.47
C THR A 108 5.38 6.12 14.04
N ASP A 109 4.72 6.38 15.17
CA ASP A 109 3.76 5.45 15.80
C ASP A 109 2.58 5.04 14.88
N ARG A 110 2.29 5.84 13.83
CA ARG A 110 1.16 5.60 12.92
C ARG A 110 1.54 5.58 11.44
N PHE A 111 2.79 5.91 11.12
CA PHE A 111 3.28 6.01 9.75
C PHE A 111 4.33 4.94 9.50
N GLU A 112 4.02 4.05 8.56
CA GLU A 112 4.92 3.02 8.09
C GLU A 112 5.30 3.28 6.63
N PHE A 113 6.56 3.02 6.29
CA PHE A 113 7.03 3.01 4.92
C PHE A 113 7.42 1.59 4.52
N MET A 114 6.94 1.16 3.37
CA MET A 114 7.17 -0.17 2.83
C MET A 114 7.90 -0.08 1.49
N ARG A 115 8.90 -0.95 1.30
CA ARG A 115 9.51 -1.18 -0.01
C ARG A 115 9.59 -2.67 -0.24
N TYR A 116 8.92 -3.16 -1.29
CA TYR A 116 8.71 -4.59 -1.51
C TYR A 116 8.68 -4.95 -3.00
N GLY A 117 8.99 -6.21 -3.30
CA GLY A 117 9.04 -6.74 -4.66
C GLY A 117 10.39 -6.56 -5.35
N GLY A 118 10.43 -6.86 -6.65
CA GLY A 118 11.64 -6.74 -7.49
C GLY A 118 12.58 -7.94 -7.42
N ALA A 119 12.21 -9.00 -6.70
CA ALA A 119 13.00 -10.23 -6.56
C ALA A 119 12.79 -11.24 -7.71
N GLY A 120 12.13 -10.83 -8.80
CA GLY A 120 12.00 -11.66 -9.99
C GLY A 120 13.34 -11.77 -10.73
N THR A 121 13.77 -13.00 -11.00
CA THR A 121 14.93 -13.31 -11.86
C THR A 121 14.69 -12.98 -13.31
#